data_AF-A0A2M6YJ91-F1
#
_entry.id   AF-A0A2M6YJ91-F1
#
_cell.length_a   1.000
_cell.length_b   1.000
_cell.length_c   1.000
_cell.angle_alpha   90.00
_cell.angle_beta   90.00
_cell.angle_gamma   90.00
#
_symmetry.space_group_name_H-M   'P 1'
#
loop_
_entity.id
_entity.type
_entity.pdbx_description
1 polymer ?
#
loop_
_entity_poly.entity_id
_entity_poly.type
_entity_poly.pdbx_seq_one_letter_code
_entity_poly.pdbx_strand_id
1 'polypeptide(L)'
;MYLTTMTHRDELFDLALRWLNDDVAPGDGRAITRIFLYESAVSAVVVNLMIDFLNGLFNGPLQLERIRQKQVLRRRLIQYLPQSGERVRQLIGQFERDPEYFFPRLPIDA
;
A
#
# COMPACT_ATOMS: atom_id res chain seq x y z
N MET A 1 -6.25 4.07 -1.54
CA MET A 1 -5.20 5.07 -1.23
C MET A 1 -4.70 5.04 0.24
N TYR A 2 -3.90 4.06 0.69
CA TYR A 2 -3.31 4.10 2.07
C TYR A 2 -1.90 3.48 2.22
N LEU A 3 -1.26 3.02 1.14
CA LEU A 3 0.10 2.46 1.21
C LEU A 3 1.07 3.08 0.20
N THR A 4 0.60 3.95 -0.69
CA THR A 4 1.34 4.35 -1.88
C THR A 4 2.10 5.67 -1.69
N THR A 5 1.60 6.59 -0.87
CA THR A 5 2.14 7.96 -0.75
C THR A 5 3.11 8.15 0.42
N MET A 6 4.06 7.24 0.69
CA MET A 6 5.07 7.51 1.74
C MET A 6 6.18 8.47 1.28
N THR A 7 6.59 8.40 0.02
CA THR A 7 7.71 9.22 -0.51
C THR A 7 7.38 10.72 -0.60
N HIS A 8 6.12 11.04 -0.92
CA HIS A 8 5.64 12.42 -1.10
C HIS A 8 4.50 12.75 -0.12
N ARG A 9 4.42 12.05 1.02
CA ARG A 9 3.32 12.19 1.98
C ARG A 9 3.12 13.64 2.41
N ASP A 10 4.21 14.28 2.81
CA ASP A 10 4.18 15.62 3.39
C ASP A 10 3.86 16.65 2.30
N GLU A 11 4.43 16.50 1.10
CA GLU A 11 4.15 17.36 -0.05
C GLU A 11 2.67 17.26 -0.50
N LEU A 12 2.09 16.05 -0.51
CA LEU A 12 0.66 15.84 -0.79
C LEU A 12 -0.23 16.42 0.31
N PHE A 13 0.17 16.28 1.57
CA PHE A 13 -0.59 16.81 2.70
C PHE A 13 -0.62 18.34 2.66
N ASP A 14 0.51 18.98 2.39
CA ASP A 14 0.60 20.44 2.26
C ASP A 14 -0.21 20.96 1.06
N LEU A 15 -0.17 20.27 -0.09
CA LEU A 15 -1.02 20.55 -1.24
C LEU A 15 -2.51 20.49 -0.87
N ALA A 16 -2.92 19.39 -0.22
CA ALA A 16 -4.32 19.20 0.18
C ALA A 16 -4.77 20.27 1.18
N LEU A 17 -3.92 20.63 2.14
CA LEU A 17 -4.24 21.64 3.15
C LEU A 17 -4.41 23.03 2.51
N ARG A 18 -3.55 23.40 1.54
CA ARG A 18 -3.70 24.66 0.81
C ARG A 18 -4.99 24.70 -0.01
N TRP A 19 -5.30 23.62 -0.73
CA TRP A 19 -6.53 23.55 -1.52
C TRP A 19 -7.80 23.62 -0.66
N LEU A 20 -7.79 22.99 0.52
CA LEU A 20 -8.90 23.07 1.49
C LEU A 20 -9.10 24.49 2.04
N ASN A 21 -8.05 25.32 2.02
CA ASN A 21 -8.11 26.73 2.43
C ASN A 21 -8.25 27.69 1.23
N ASP A 22 -8.63 27.19 0.05
CA ASP A 22 -8.82 27.96 -1.19
C ASP A 22 -7.55 28.68 -1.68
N ASP A 23 -6.37 28.19 -1.28
CA ASP A 23 -5.05 28.74 -1.62
C ASP A 23 -4.37 27.91 -2.72
N VAL A 24 -4.99 27.88 -3.90
CA VAL A 24 -4.48 27.12 -5.05
C VAL A 24 -3.40 27.91 -5.79
N ALA A 25 -2.18 27.37 -5.83
CA ALA A 25 -1.06 28.00 -6.54
C ALA A 25 -0.91 27.46 -7.97
N PRO A 26 -0.47 28.28 -8.95
CA PRO A 26 -0.30 27.85 -10.35
C PRO A 26 0.63 26.64 -10.55
N GLY A 27 1.53 26.37 -9.61
CA GLY A 27 2.47 25.24 -9.65
C GLY A 27 1.88 23.90 -9.19
N ASP A 28 0.71 23.91 -8.55
CA ASP A 28 0.19 22.74 -7.84
C ASP A 28 -0.16 21.59 -8.79
N GLY A 29 -0.67 21.91 -9.98
CA GLY A 29 -0.94 20.93 -11.02
C GLY A 29 0.33 20.18 -11.47
N ARG A 30 1.46 20.88 -11.57
CA ARG A 30 2.75 20.26 -11.88
C ARG A 30 3.24 19.41 -10.70
N ALA A 31 3.09 19.90 -9.47
CA ALA A 31 3.51 19.19 -8.27
C ALA A 31 2.75 17.87 -8.10
N ILE A 32 1.41 17.87 -8.18
CA ILE A 32 0.62 16.64 -8.06
C ILE A 32 0.92 15.65 -9.19
N THR A 33 1.05 16.12 -10.43
CA THR A 33 1.41 15.27 -11.58
C THR A 33 2.76 14.62 -11.39
N ARG A 34 3.75 15.38 -10.89
CA ARG A 34 5.08 14.89 -10.57
C ARG A 34 5.02 13.76 -9.53
N ILE A 35 4.29 13.98 -8.44
CA ILE A 35 4.15 13.02 -7.35
C ILE A 35 3.61 11.69 -7.90
N PHE A 36 2.48 11.72 -8.62
CA PHE A 36 1.89 10.50 -9.18
C PHE A 36 2.78 9.78 -10.19
N LEU A 37 3.47 10.51 -11.09
CA LEU A 37 4.35 9.90 -12.09
C LEU A 37 5.57 9.23 -11.44
N TYR A 38 6.28 9.94 -10.57
CA TYR A 38 7.50 9.43 -9.97
C TYR A 38 7.24 8.34 -8.93
N GLU A 39 6.11 8.37 -8.23
CA GLU A 39 5.76 7.34 -7.26
C GLU A 39 5.67 5.95 -7.90
N SER A 40 5.04 5.86 -9.08
CA SER A 40 4.97 4.59 -9.83
C SER A 40 6.34 4.12 -10.33
N ALA A 41 7.18 5.04 -10.82
CA ALA A 41 8.49 4.73 -11.37
C ALA A 41 9.49 4.29 -10.28
N VAL A 42 9.51 4.98 -9.14
CA VAL A 42 10.39 4.67 -8.01
C VAL A 42 9.97 3.35 -7.36
N SER A 43 8.67 3.14 -7.15
CA SER A 43 8.16 1.92 -6.53
C SER A 43 8.53 0.66 -7.34
N ALA A 44 8.42 0.71 -8.67
CA ALA A 44 8.77 -0.41 -9.53
C ALA A 44 10.26 -0.81 -9.41
N VAL A 45 11.17 0.16 -9.37
CA VAL A 45 12.62 -0.10 -9.26
C VAL A 45 12.96 -0.71 -7.89
N VAL A 46 12.41 -0.15 -6.81
CA VAL A 46 12.66 -0.64 -5.45
C VAL A 46 12.12 -2.05 -5.26
N VAL A 47 10.93 -2.34 -5.80
CA VAL A 47 10.33 -3.68 -5.75
C VAL A 47 11.19 -4.71 -6.47
N ASN A 48 11.69 -4.40 -7.68
CA ASN A 48 12.56 -5.30 -8.42
C ASN A 48 13.87 -5.57 -7.65
N LEU A 49 14.51 -4.54 -7.12
CA LEU A 49 15.73 -4.69 -6.32
C LEU A 49 15.50 -5.58 -5.08
N MET A 50 14.35 -5.44 -4.43
CA MET A 50 13.98 -6.28 -3.28
C MET A 50 13.71 -7.73 -3.68
N ILE A 51 13.08 -7.98 -4.82
CA ILE A 51 12.87 -9.33 -5.34
C ILE A 51 14.22 -10.00 -5.61
N ASP A 52 15.14 -9.31 -6.27
CA ASP A 52 16.47 -9.82 -6.58
C ASP A 52 17.27 -10.13 -5.30
N PHE A 53 17.22 -9.22 -4.33
CA PHE A 53 17.85 -9.42 -3.02
C PHE A 53 17.27 -10.64 -2.28
N LEU A 54 15.94 -10.76 -2.23
CA LEU A 54 15.28 -11.88 -1.55
C LEU A 54 15.56 -13.21 -2.27
N ASN A 55 15.64 -13.23 -3.60
CA ASN A 55 16.02 -14.42 -4.38
C ASN A 55 17.46 -14.86 -4.07
N GLY A 56 18.37 -13.91 -3.82
CA GLY A 56 19.74 -14.23 -3.40
C GLY A 56 19.82 -14.72 -1.95
N LEU A 57 18.94 -14.27 -1.08
CA LEU A 57 18.92 -14.64 0.34
C LEU A 57 18.24 -16.00 0.58
N PHE A 58 17.11 -16.23 -0.09
CA PHE A 58 16.36 -17.47 -0.01
C PHE A 58 16.67 -18.28 -1.27
N ASN A 59 17.51 -19.32 -1.15
CA ASN A 59 17.88 -20.25 -2.24
C ASN A 59 16.67 -21.09 -2.74
N GLY A 60 15.57 -20.45 -3.14
CA GLY A 60 14.34 -21.06 -3.61
C GLY A 60 13.54 -20.08 -4.46
N PRO A 61 12.68 -20.57 -5.37
CA PRO A 61 11.94 -19.71 -6.28
C PRO A 61 10.93 -18.87 -5.49
N LEU A 62 11.14 -17.54 -5.45
CA LEU A 62 10.13 -16.63 -4.93
C LEU A 62 8.97 -16.56 -5.92
N GLN A 63 7.75 -16.79 -5.41
CA GLN A 63 6.54 -16.59 -6.18
C GLN A 63 6.02 -15.18 -5.95
N LEU A 64 5.94 -14.39 -7.02
CA LEU A 64 5.32 -13.08 -7.00
C LEU A 64 3.85 -13.21 -7.44
N GLU A 65 2.93 -12.93 -6.52
CA GLU A 65 1.50 -12.86 -6.81
C GLU A 65 1.04 -11.40 -6.79
N ARG A 66 0.47 -10.91 -7.91
CA ARG A 66 -0.12 -9.58 -7.93
C ARG A 66 -1.51 -9.61 -7.29
N ILE A 67 -1.66 -8.95 -6.15
CA ILE A 67 -2.92 -8.85 -5.42
C ILE A 67 -3.56 -7.48 -5.68
N ARG A 68 -4.82 -7.46 -6.17
CA ARG A 68 -5.54 -6.22 -6.52
C ARG A 68 -6.62 -5.80 -5.51
N GLN A 69 -7.02 -6.69 -4.62
CA GLN A 69 -8.12 -6.47 -3.68
C GLN A 69 -7.64 -6.57 -2.24
N LYS A 70 -8.08 -5.63 -1.39
CA LYS A 70 -7.66 -5.59 0.02
C LYS A 70 -8.01 -6.88 0.77
N GLN A 71 -9.15 -7.50 0.47
CA GLN A 71 -9.56 -8.76 1.09
C GLN A 71 -8.60 -9.91 0.79
N VAL A 72 -8.18 -10.03 -0.47
CA VAL A 72 -7.25 -11.08 -0.90
C VAL A 72 -5.91 -10.92 -0.20
N LEU A 73 -5.41 -9.68 -0.08
CA LEU A 73 -4.18 -9.39 0.63
C LEU A 73 -4.26 -9.78 2.10
N ARG A 74 -5.33 -9.38 2.80
CA ARG A 74 -5.51 -9.74 4.22
C ARG A 74 -5.56 -11.24 4.43
N ARG A 75 -6.26 -11.98 3.57
CA ARG A 75 -6.31 -13.44 3.64
C ARG A 75 -4.93 -14.08 3.45
N ARG A 76 -4.13 -13.59 2.51
CA ARG A 76 -2.74 -14.06 2.31
C ARG A 76 -1.86 -13.79 3.53
N LEU A 77 -1.95 -12.59 4.09
CA LEU A 77 -1.20 -12.23 5.31
C LEU A 77 -1.56 -13.15 6.48
N ILE A 78 -2.85 -13.44 6.67
CA ILE A 78 -3.32 -14.36 7.71
C ILE A 78 -2.80 -15.79 7.47
N GLN A 79 -2.86 -16.26 6.22
CA GLN A 79 -2.42 -17.61 5.84
C GLN A 79 -0.92 -17.85 6.12
N TYR A 80 -0.07 -16.84 5.90
CA TYR A 80 1.38 -16.97 6.03
C TYR A 80 1.95 -16.37 7.31
N LEU A 81 1.11 -15.99 8.28
CA LEU A 81 1.58 -15.32 9.50
C LEU A 81 2.33 -16.31 10.43
N PRO A 82 3.63 -16.08 10.74
CA PRO A 82 4.38 -16.95 11.64
C PRO A 82 3.97 -16.68 13.10
N GLN A 83 3.15 -17.57 13.66
CA GLN A 83 2.61 -17.55 15.04
C GLN A 83 1.81 -16.29 15.42
N SER A 84 0.49 -16.46 15.58
CA SER A 84 -0.41 -15.36 15.95
C SER A 84 -0.46 -15.20 17.47
N GLY A 85 0.11 -14.11 18.00
CA GLY A 85 -0.14 -13.67 19.37
C GLY A 85 -1.63 -13.44 19.64
N GLU A 86 -2.03 -13.36 20.91
CA GLU A 86 -3.45 -13.23 21.30
C GLU A 86 -4.14 -12.04 20.62
N ARG A 87 -3.49 -10.87 20.60
CA ARG A 87 -4.03 -9.67 19.95
C ARG A 87 -4.29 -9.89 18.45
N VAL A 88 -3.39 -10.60 17.78
CA VAL A 88 -3.54 -10.87 16.34
C VAL A 88 -4.68 -11.84 16.09
N ARG A 89 -4.83 -12.88 16.93
CA ARG A 89 -5.99 -13.79 16.85
C ARG A 89 -7.32 -13.05 17.04
N GLN A 90 -7.38 -12.08 17.94
CA GLN A 90 -8.57 -11.24 18.12
C GLN A 90 -8.87 -10.40 16.87
N LEU A 91 -7.86 -9.82 16.23
CA LEU A 91 -8.02 -9.05 14.98
C LEU A 91 -8.50 -9.93 13.83
N ILE A 92 -7.92 -11.13 13.69
CA ILE A 92 -8.37 -12.12 12.70
C ILE A 92 -9.82 -12.49 12.95
N GLY A 93 -10.19 -12.80 14.19
CA GLY A 93 -11.57 -13.14 14.55
C GLY A 93 -12.57 -11.97 14.39
N GLN A 94 -12.14 -10.72 14.50
CA GLN A 94 -12.98 -9.56 14.14
C GLN A 94 -13.20 -9.49 12.63
N PHE A 95 -12.14 -9.66 11.86
CA PHE A 95 -12.18 -9.64 10.39
C PHE A 95 -13.02 -10.79 9.80
N GLU A 96 -12.93 -11.99 10.38
CA GLU A 96 -13.71 -13.14 9.92
C GLU A 96 -15.20 -13.02 10.25
N ARG A 97 -15.54 -12.40 11.38
CA ARG A 97 -16.94 -12.19 11.81
C ARG A 97 -17.67 -11.13 11.00
N ASP A 98 -17.00 -10.03 10.69
CA ASP A 98 -17.58 -8.95 9.88
C ASP A 98 -16.56 -8.45 8.86
N PRO A 99 -16.42 -9.14 7.71
CA PRO A 99 -15.52 -8.72 6.66
C PRO A 99 -15.93 -7.41 6.00
N GLU A 100 -17.23 -7.10 5.96
CA GLU A 100 -17.78 -5.93 5.25
C GLU A 100 -17.40 -4.62 5.95
N TYR A 101 -17.27 -4.62 7.28
CA TYR A 101 -16.67 -3.50 8.03
C TYR A 101 -15.27 -3.11 7.52
N PHE A 102 -14.52 -4.04 6.94
CA PHE A 102 -13.17 -3.82 6.43
C PHE A 102 -13.10 -3.55 4.92
N PHE A 103 -14.24 -3.26 4.28
CA PHE A 103 -14.34 -2.89 2.87
C PHE A 103 -13.66 -3.92 1.94
N PRO A 104 -14.17 -5.16 1.87
CA PRO A 104 -13.47 -6.29 1.26
C PRO A 104 -13.25 -6.10 -0.25
N ARG A 105 -14.15 -5.38 -0.91
CA ARG A 105 -14.13 -5.15 -2.35
C ARG A 105 -13.27 -3.95 -2.75
N LEU A 106 -12.69 -3.23 -1.79
CA LEU A 106 -11.91 -2.05 -2.09
C LEU A 106 -10.62 -2.46 -2.83
N PRO A 107 -10.33 -1.84 -3.99
CA PRO A 107 -9.08 -2.08 -4.68
C PRO A 107 -7.90 -1.63 -3.82
N ILE A 108 -6.75 -2.29 -4.00
CA ILE A 108 -5.48 -1.83 -3.43
C ILE A 108 -4.95 -0.65 -4.25
N ASP A 109 -5.03 -0.78 -5.58
CA ASP A 109 -4.48 0.16 -6.57
C ASP A 109 -5.48 1.28 -6.95
N ALA A 110 -6.46 1.59 -6.10
CA ALA A 110 -7.42 2.69 -6.31
C ALA A 110 -7.15 3.90 -5.43
#